data_AF-A0A4Y7SKL5-F1
#
_entry.id   AF-A0A4Y7SKL5-F1
#
_cell.length_a   1.000
_cell.length_b   1.000
_cell.length_c   1.000
_cell.angle_alpha   90.00
_cell.angle_beta   90.00
_cell.angle_gamma   90.00
#
_symmetry.space_group_name_H-M   'P 1'
#
loop_
_entity.id
_entity.type
_entity.pdbx_description
1 polymer ?
#
loop_
_entity_poly.entity_id
_entity_poly.type
_entity_poly.pdbx_seq_one_letter_code
_entity_poly.pdbx_strand_id
1 'polypeptide(L)'
;MSFCDSFLGKLRNLETLDIDIHFQGYHLLLPESYGPQWGRLADVLATPGAFTQLKHVGVSVSIRMIDRPPYDKDWPTAEQKRDAEQLDHNLKTLVYPAQFGRLHDLNIAGRRLDFSFTTNITTGGPILV
;
A
#
# COMPACT_ATOMS: atom_id res chain seq x y z
N MET A 1 16.54 -9.52 -14.81
CA MET A 1 16.67 -8.11 -14.36
C MET A 1 15.31 -7.47 -14.52
N SER A 2 14.69 -7.06 -13.40
CA SER A 2 13.39 -6.38 -13.41
C SER A 2 13.57 -4.92 -13.83
N PHE A 3 12.57 -4.32 -14.47
CA PHE A 3 12.55 -2.91 -14.86
C PHE A 3 12.87 -1.97 -13.66
N CYS A 4 12.42 -2.35 -12.46
CA CYS A 4 12.66 -1.62 -11.21
C CYS A 4 14.15 -1.54 -10.84
N ASP A 5 14.95 -2.58 -11.15
CA ASP A 5 16.36 -2.67 -10.73
C ASP A 5 17.24 -1.63 -11.44
N SER A 6 16.88 -1.24 -12.68
CA SER A 6 17.71 -0.38 -13.53
C SER A 6 17.39 1.12 -13.45
N PHE A 7 16.13 1.46 -13.14
CA PHE A 7 15.67 2.84 -13.09
C PHE A 7 15.89 3.45 -11.70
N LEU A 8 15.52 2.72 -10.63
CA LEU A 8 15.64 3.22 -9.26
C LEU A 8 17.10 3.48 -8.86
N GLY A 9 18.03 2.63 -9.31
CA GLY A 9 19.47 2.82 -9.09
C GLY A 9 20.07 4.06 -9.77
N LYS A 10 19.37 4.67 -10.74
CA LYS A 10 19.77 5.93 -11.38
C LYS A 10 19.20 7.16 -10.68
N LEU A 11 18.21 7.00 -9.79
CA LEU A 11 17.61 8.08 -9.01
C LEU A 11 18.46 8.42 -7.78
N ARG A 12 19.72 8.83 -8.00
CA ARG A 12 20.68 9.13 -6.91
C ARG A 12 20.24 10.26 -5.98
N ASN A 13 19.35 11.13 -6.46
CA ASN A 13 18.81 12.27 -5.73
C ASN A 13 17.34 12.07 -5.32
N LEU A 14 16.88 10.82 -5.27
CA LEU A 14 15.53 10.53 -4.79
C LEU A 14 15.46 10.85 -3.29
N GLU A 15 14.73 11.91 -2.94
CA GLU A 15 14.51 12.30 -1.55
C GLU A 15 13.21 11.75 -0.98
N THR A 16 12.20 11.55 -1.83
CA THR A 16 10.87 11.07 -1.45
C THR A 16 10.41 9.99 -2.42
N LEU A 17 9.87 8.89 -1.88
CA LEU A 17 9.24 7.84 -2.65
C LEU A 17 7.83 7.60 -2.12
N ASP A 18 6.82 8.00 -2.88
CA ASP A 18 5.42 7.73 -2.57
C ASP A 18 4.89 6.62 -3.47
N ILE A 19 4.25 5.63 -2.86
CA ILE A 19 3.69 4.45 -3.54
C ILE A 19 2.19 4.41 -3.26
N ASP A 20 1.40 4.64 -4.31
CA ASP A 20 -0.04 4.54 -4.26
C ASP A 20 -0.50 3.19 -4.87
N ILE A 21 -1.17 2.39 -4.05
CA ILE A 21 -1.70 1.08 -4.43
C ILE A 21 -3.23 1.19 -4.50
N HIS A 22 -3.78 0.98 -5.70
CA HIS A 22 -5.21 1.08 -5.93
C HIS A 22 -5.85 -0.28 -6.16
N PHE A 23 -6.89 -0.59 -5.38
CA PHE A 23 -7.76 -1.75 -5.58
C PHE A 23 -9.17 -1.30 -5.97
N GLN A 24 -9.77 -2.03 -6.90
CA GLN A 24 -11.16 -1.88 -7.29
C GLN A 24 -11.90 -3.19 -6.98
N GLY A 25 -12.90 -3.11 -6.10
CA GLY A 25 -13.62 -4.26 -5.57
C GLY A 25 -12.96 -4.84 -4.32
N TYR A 26 -13.65 -4.75 -3.17
CA TYR A 26 -13.10 -5.13 -1.86
C TYR A 26 -13.12 -6.65 -1.61
N HIS A 27 -14.02 -7.38 -2.27
CA HIS A 27 -14.21 -8.84 -2.19
C HIS A 27 -13.05 -9.69 -2.75
N LEU A 28 -11.96 -9.08 -3.19
CA LEU A 28 -10.80 -9.77 -3.78
C LEU A 28 -9.54 -9.73 -2.88
N LEU A 29 -9.56 -8.95 -1.80
CA LEU A 29 -8.46 -8.90 -0.83
C LEU A 29 -8.74 -9.88 0.31
N LEU A 30 -8.58 -11.17 0.00
CA LEU A 30 -8.66 -12.22 1.02
C LEU A 30 -7.39 -12.20 1.89
N PRO A 31 -7.45 -12.65 3.16
CA PRO A 31 -6.29 -12.67 4.06
C PRO A 31 -5.06 -13.40 3.51
N GLU A 32 -5.25 -14.39 2.64
CA GLU A 32 -4.17 -15.11 1.95
C GLU A 32 -3.37 -14.21 0.99
N SER A 33 -3.97 -13.09 0.58
CA SER A 33 -3.31 -12.07 -0.23
C SER A 33 -2.38 -11.18 0.59
N TYR A 34 -2.30 -11.30 1.92
CA TYR A 34 -1.39 -10.52 2.79
C TYR A 34 0.03 -11.11 2.84
N GLY A 35 0.50 -11.60 1.70
CA GLY A 35 1.77 -12.30 1.58
C GLY A 35 2.98 -11.39 1.29
N PRO A 36 4.16 -12.00 1.04
CA PRO A 36 5.41 -11.28 0.78
C PRO A 36 5.41 -10.32 -0.41
N GLN A 37 4.41 -10.40 -1.30
CA GLN A 37 4.25 -9.48 -2.44
C GLN A 37 4.12 -8.01 -2.01
N TRP A 38 3.68 -7.75 -0.78
CA TRP A 38 3.59 -6.40 -0.22
C TRP A 38 4.93 -5.90 0.32
N GLY A 39 5.83 -6.79 0.75
CA GLY A 39 6.92 -6.45 1.69
C GLY A 39 8.34 -6.44 1.16
N ARG A 40 8.59 -6.46 -0.15
CA ARG A 40 9.98 -6.42 -0.67
C ARG A 40 10.61 -5.02 -0.65
N LEU A 41 9.84 -4.00 -0.29
CA LEU A 41 10.30 -2.61 -0.33
C LEU A 41 11.45 -2.36 0.64
N ALA A 42 11.35 -2.88 1.88
CA ALA A 42 12.40 -2.70 2.87
C ALA A 42 13.75 -3.29 2.40
N ASP A 43 13.73 -4.48 1.80
CA ASP A 43 14.94 -5.13 1.30
C ASP A 43 15.58 -4.34 0.14
N VAL A 44 14.77 -3.79 -0.76
CA VAL A 44 15.25 -2.97 -1.87
C VAL A 44 15.89 -1.67 -1.35
N LEU A 45 15.23 -1.00 -0.42
CA LEU A 45 15.72 0.28 0.15
C LEU A 45 16.94 0.10 1.05
N ALA A 46 17.13 -1.09 1.63
CA ALA A 46 18.33 -1.44 2.40
C ALA A 46 19.59 -1.62 1.53
N THR A 47 19.48 -1.59 0.20
CA THR A 47 20.62 -1.81 -0.71
C THR A 47 21.72 -0.78 -0.46
N PRO A 48 22.94 -1.20 -0.07
CA PRO A 48 24.02 -0.28 0.25
C PRO A 48 24.37 0.65 -0.92
N GLY A 49 24.49 1.94 -0.64
CA GLY A 49 24.85 2.96 -1.63
C GLY A 49 23.73 3.33 -2.61
N ALA A 50 22.59 2.64 -2.57
CA ALA A 50 21.37 3.09 -3.24
C ALA A 50 20.62 4.09 -2.34
N PHE A 51 19.82 4.97 -2.95
CA PHE A 51 18.90 5.87 -2.24
C PHE A 51 19.52 6.75 -1.13
N THR A 52 20.81 7.12 -1.22
CA THR A 52 21.53 7.82 -0.13
C THR A 52 20.93 9.17 0.29
N GLN A 53 20.09 9.75 -0.57
CA GLN A 53 19.36 11.00 -0.31
C GLN A 53 17.91 10.80 0.12
N LEU A 54 17.41 9.55 0.18
CA LEU A 54 16.03 9.24 0.53
C LEU A 54 15.78 9.57 2.00
N LYS A 55 14.74 10.38 2.22
CA LYS A 55 14.32 10.89 3.52
C LYS A 55 12.93 10.38 3.89
N HIS A 56 12.04 10.25 2.90
CA HIS A 56 10.64 9.87 3.12
C HIS A 56 10.22 8.72 2.21
N VAL A 57 9.44 7.79 2.77
CA VAL A 57 8.68 6.78 2.02
C VAL A 57 7.23 6.79 2.48
N GLY A 58 6.33 7.07 1.57
CA GLY A 58 4.89 6.98 1.77
C GLY A 58 4.32 5.74 1.07
N VAL A 59 3.48 4.99 1.77
CA VAL A 59 2.67 3.94 1.15
C VAL A 59 1.20 4.25 1.41
N SER A 60 0.44 4.47 0.35
CA SER A 60 -1.01 4.65 0.42
C SER A 60 -1.72 3.48 -0.24
N VAL A 61 -2.65 2.85 0.48
CA VAL A 61 -3.50 1.79 -0.05
C VAL A 61 -4.91 2.33 -0.17
N SER A 62 -5.36 2.53 -1.40
CA SER A 62 -6.69 3.02 -1.73
C SER A 62 -7.56 1.89 -2.27
N ILE A 63 -8.65 1.55 -1.58
CA ILE A 63 -9.60 0.53 -2.01
C ILE A 63 -10.92 1.22 -2.35
N ARG A 64 -11.39 1.04 -3.58
CA ARG A 64 -12.71 1.50 -4.01
C ARG A 64 -13.68 0.33 -4.02
N MET A 65 -14.69 0.38 -3.16
CA MET A 65 -15.85 -0.51 -3.22
C MET A 65 -16.75 -0.07 -4.38
N ILE A 66 -17.19 -1.02 -5.21
CA ILE A 66 -17.97 -0.74 -6.41
C ILE A 66 -19.30 -1.47 -6.31
N ASP A 67 -20.38 -0.71 -6.51
CA ASP A 67 -21.74 -1.24 -6.67
C ASP A 67 -21.82 -2.08 -7.96
N ARG A 68 -22.20 -3.36 -7.84
CA ARG A 68 -22.26 -4.29 -8.98
C ARG A 68 -23.69 -4.35 -9.51
N PRO A 69 -23.91 -4.26 -10.84
CA PRO A 69 -25.23 -4.42 -11.42
C PRO A 69 -25.86 -5.79 -11.12
N PRO A 70 -27.19 -5.86 -10.92
CA PRO A 70 -28.13 -4.73 -10.87
C PRO A 70 -27.93 -3.90 -9.60
N TYR A 71 -27.86 -2.57 -9.76
CA TYR A 71 -27.57 -1.63 -8.67
C TYR A 71 -28.50 -1.82 -7.47
N ASP A 72 -27.92 -2.03 -6.29
CA ASP A 72 -28.69 -2.21 -5.07
C ASP A 72 -29.10 -0.85 -4.49
N LYS A 73 -30.40 -0.69 -4.21
CA LYS A 73 -30.91 0.56 -3.60
C LYS A 73 -30.32 0.83 -2.21
N ASP A 74 -29.84 -0.23 -1.54
CA ASP A 74 -29.28 -0.18 -0.19
C ASP A 74 -27.74 -0.27 -0.20
N TRP A 75 -27.09 0.11 -1.29
CA TRP A 75 -25.63 0.11 -1.41
C TRP A 75 -24.96 1.32 -0.72
N PRO A 76 -23.82 1.12 -0.02
CA PRO A 76 -23.34 -0.17 0.49
C PRO A 76 -24.18 -0.61 1.70
N THR A 77 -24.40 -1.91 1.84
CA THR A 77 -25.15 -2.47 2.96
C THR A 77 -24.36 -2.32 4.27
N ALA A 78 -25.05 -2.46 5.41
CA ALA A 78 -24.40 -2.39 6.72
C ALA A 78 -23.37 -3.51 6.98
N GLU A 79 -23.49 -4.64 6.27
CA GLU A 79 -22.49 -5.72 6.31
C GLU A 79 -21.23 -5.30 5.54
N GLN A 80 -21.40 -4.73 4.35
CA GLN A 80 -20.28 -4.30 3.51
C GLN A 80 -19.47 -3.16 4.14
N LYS A 81 -20.13 -2.26 4.88
CA LYS A 81 -19.44 -1.25 5.69
C LYS A 81 -18.58 -1.88 6.79
N ARG A 82 -19.10 -2.91 7.47
CA ARG A 82 -18.36 -3.66 8.48
C ARG A 82 -17.19 -4.43 7.87
N ASP A 83 -17.37 -5.03 6.69
CA ASP A 83 -16.28 -5.69 5.97
C ASP A 83 -15.18 -4.70 5.58
N ALA A 84 -15.54 -3.49 5.16
CA ALA A 84 -14.57 -2.43 4.87
C ALA A 84 -13.78 -2.02 6.12
N GLU A 85 -14.46 -1.83 7.25
CA GLU A 85 -13.79 -1.55 8.54
C GLU A 85 -12.87 -2.69 8.97
N GLN A 86 -13.31 -3.94 8.82
CA GLN A 86 -12.51 -5.13 9.11
C GLN A 86 -11.28 -5.21 8.20
N LEU A 87 -11.43 -4.89 6.90
CA LEU A 87 -10.34 -4.85 5.94
C LEU A 87 -9.33 -3.77 6.29
N ASP A 88 -9.79 -2.54 6.59
CA ASP A 88 -8.93 -1.46 7.04
C ASP A 88 -8.14 -1.85 8.30
N HIS A 89 -8.82 -2.45 9.27
CA HIS A 89 -8.21 -2.97 10.48
C HIS A 89 -7.12 -4.02 10.14
N ASN A 90 -7.45 -5.01 9.32
CA ASN A 90 -6.52 -6.08 8.93
C ASN A 90 -5.29 -5.55 8.18
N LEU A 91 -5.44 -4.56 7.30
CA LEU A 91 -4.31 -3.92 6.64
C LEU A 91 -3.38 -3.26 7.66
N LYS A 92 -3.94 -2.55 8.64
CA LYS A 92 -3.17 -1.87 9.69
C LYS A 92 -2.52 -2.83 10.69
N THR A 93 -3.16 -3.95 11.01
CA THR A 93 -2.70 -4.86 12.08
C THR A 93 -1.95 -6.08 11.57
N LEU A 94 -2.15 -6.50 10.31
CA LEU A 94 -1.51 -7.68 9.73
C LEU A 94 -0.51 -7.31 8.64
N VAL A 95 -0.94 -6.55 7.62
CA VAL A 95 -0.10 -6.22 6.47
C VAL A 95 1.01 -5.24 6.88
N TYR A 96 0.65 -4.13 7.51
CA TYR A 96 1.61 -3.11 7.90
C TYR A 96 2.76 -3.68 8.75
N PRO A 97 2.52 -4.37 9.89
CA PRO A 97 3.63 -4.86 10.72
C PRO A 97 4.47 -5.92 10.00
N ALA A 98 3.84 -6.84 9.26
CA ALA A 98 4.54 -7.95 8.63
C ALA A 98 5.38 -7.51 7.42
N GLN A 99 4.91 -6.53 6.66
CA GLN A 99 5.45 -6.19 5.33
C GLN A 99 6.19 -4.85 5.32
N PHE A 100 5.74 -3.89 6.12
CA PHE A 100 6.23 -2.52 6.12
C PHE A 100 6.86 -2.10 7.45
N GLY A 101 6.68 -2.86 8.54
CA GLY A 101 7.18 -2.50 9.87
C GLY A 101 8.70 -2.24 9.90
N ARG A 102 9.47 -2.99 9.09
CA ARG A 102 10.93 -2.80 8.98
C ARG A 102 11.35 -1.47 8.35
N LEU A 103 10.46 -0.80 7.62
CA LEU A 103 10.75 0.53 7.02
C LEU A 103 10.92 1.61 8.09
N HIS A 104 10.27 1.47 9.26
CA HIS A 104 10.45 2.41 10.36
C HIS A 104 11.84 2.37 11.00
N ASP A 105 12.52 1.23 10.89
CA ASP A 105 13.84 1.02 11.50
C ASP A 105 14.98 1.16 10.48
N LEU A 106 14.64 1.40 9.22
CA LEU A 106 15.63 1.57 8.16
C LEU A 106 16.41 2.86 8.36
N ASN A 107 17.73 2.69 8.36
CA ASN A 107 18.69 3.78 8.40
C ASN A 107 19.40 3.86 7.05
N ILE A 108 19.25 5.01 6.38
CA ILE A 108 19.84 5.28 5.08
C ILE A 108 20.86 6.40 5.25
N ALA A 109 22.12 6.10 4.93
CA ALA A 109 23.24 7.05 5.04
C ALA A 109 23.35 7.74 6.42
N GLY A 110 23.09 7.00 7.51
CA GLY A 110 23.17 7.50 8.88
C GLY A 110 21.90 8.22 9.37
N ARG A 111 20.85 8.31 8.55
CA ARG A 111 19.58 8.97 8.86
C ARG A 111 18.45 7.96 8.95
N ARG A 112 17.56 8.13 9.94
CA ARG A 112 16.33 7.34 10.03
C ARG A 112 15.38 7.75 8.90
N LEU A 113 14.82 6.77 8.22
CA LEU A 113 13.80 6.98 7.20
C LEU A 113 12.50 7.46 7.86
N ASP A 114 11.91 8.53 7.33
CA ASP A 114 10.52 8.89 7.65
C ASP A 114 9.59 7.99 6.83
N PHE A 115 8.72 7.24 7.52
CA PHE A 115 7.83 6.28 6.88
C PHE A 115 6.38 6.58 7.25
N SER A 116 5.51 6.61 6.25
CA SER A 116 4.07 6.73 6.43
C SER A 116 3.34 5.58 5.73
N PHE A 117 2.32 5.06 6.41
CA PHE A 117 1.40 4.07 5.86
C PHE A 117 -0.02 4.56 6.07
N THR A 118 -0.76 4.72 4.97
CA THR A 118 -2.14 5.16 4.99
C THR A 118 -3.02 4.19 4.23
N THR A 119 -4.24 4.02 4.73
CA THR A 119 -5.28 3.22 4.07
C THR A 119 -6.50 4.12 3.89
N ASN A 120 -7.10 4.06 2.72
CA ASN A 120 -8.32 4.77 2.41
C ASN A 120 -9.28 3.82 1.69
N ILE A 121 -10.40 3.52 2.34
CA ILE A 121 -11.44 2.68 1.74
C ILE A 121 -12.63 3.58 1.44
N THR A 122 -12.93 3.72 0.15
CA THR A 122 -13.98 4.60 -0.35
C THR A 122 -15.09 3.78 -0.99
N THR A 123 -16.31 4.29 -0.89
CA THR A 123 -17.47 3.74 -1.59
C THR A 123 -17.67 4.55 -2.87
N GLY A 124 -17.52 3.89 -4.01
CA GLY A 124 -17.78 4.48 -5.30
C GLY A 124 -19.21 4.21 -5.74
N GLY A 125 -19.87 5.23 -6.29
CA GLY A 125 -21.08 5.02 -7.10
C GLY A 125 -20.79 4.19 -8.36
N PRO A 126 -21.84 3.84 -9.12
CA PRO A 126 -21.76 3.04 -10.34
C PRO A 126 -20.57 3.43 -11.23
N ILE A 127 -19.80 2.43 -11.68
CA ILE A 127 -18.97 2.64 -12.87
C ILE A 127 -19.94 2.57 -14.04
N LEU A 128 -20.32 3.73 -14.57
CA LEU A 128 -21.01 3.82 -15.86
C LEU A 128 -19.99 3.39 -16.92
N VAL A 129 -20.14 2.17 -17.42
CA VAL A 129 -19.40 1.66 -18.60
C VAL A 129 -20.20 2.01 -19.84
#